data_AF-A0A8T0DPN1-F1
#
_entry.id   AF-A0A8T0DPN1-F1
#
_cell.length_a   1.000
_cell.length_b   1.000
_cell.length_c   1.000
_cell.angle_alpha   90.00
_cell.angle_beta   90.00
_cell.angle_gamma   90.00
#
_symmetry.space_group_name_H-M   'P 1'
#
loop_
_entity.id
_entity.type
_entity.pdbx_description
1 polymer ?
#
loop_
_entity_poly.entity_id
_entity_poly.type
_entity_poly.pdbx_seq_one_letter_code
_entity_poly.pdbx_strand_id
1 'polypeptide(L)'
;MDHLFSNKVNGFTKSEIENAAYRFCEKTWSQVVNETDPKRLEFVYNFCYDGIYILELLTNFGFKTDESWKAITFGSKINDQSVSWALGYMLDQSGFLPSESPKVQVSVPLFAALFVVLLLIIIASIVCLVFAVCISSKQSANYDF
;
A
#
# COMPACT_ATOMS: atom_id res chain seq x y z
N MET A 1 -20.29 -5.77 15.60
CA MET A 1 -20.00 -7.17 15.95
C MET A 1 -19.89 -7.41 17.46
N ASP A 2 -19.70 -6.36 18.25
CA ASP A 2 -19.46 -6.44 19.70
C ASP A 2 -20.55 -7.18 20.51
N HIS A 3 -21.79 -7.23 19.99
CA HIS A 3 -22.90 -7.93 20.65
C HIS A 3 -22.96 -9.43 20.32
N LEU A 4 -22.37 -9.88 19.20
CA LEU A 4 -22.28 -11.30 18.82
C LEU A 4 -20.95 -11.91 19.25
N PHE A 5 -19.88 -11.11 19.20
CA PHE A 5 -18.51 -11.56 19.47
C PHE A 5 -17.82 -10.55 20.38
N SER A 6 -18.09 -10.65 21.68
CA SER A 6 -17.46 -9.78 22.67
C SER A 6 -15.94 -9.95 22.67
N ASN A 7 -15.22 -8.83 22.49
CA ASN A 7 -13.77 -8.72 22.55
C ASN A 7 -12.96 -9.60 21.57
N LYS A 8 -13.60 -10.16 20.54
CA LYS A 8 -12.92 -10.87 19.46
C LYS A 8 -13.02 -10.05 18.18
N VAL A 9 -11.87 -9.70 17.61
CA VAL A 9 -11.78 -8.92 16.36
C VAL A 9 -11.08 -9.69 15.23
N ASN A 10 -10.38 -10.78 15.54
CA ASN A 10 -9.66 -11.62 14.59
C ASN A 10 -9.73 -13.10 14.98
N GLY A 11 -9.22 -13.98 14.11
CA GLY A 11 -9.17 -15.41 14.39
C GLY A 11 -10.53 -16.09 14.39
N PHE A 12 -11.52 -15.52 13.70
CA PHE A 12 -12.81 -16.17 13.47
C PHE A 12 -12.64 -17.34 12.51
N THR A 13 -13.35 -18.44 12.77
CA THR A 13 -13.52 -19.48 11.75
C THR A 13 -14.79 -19.22 10.95
N LYS A 14 -14.86 -19.74 9.72
CA LYS A 14 -16.06 -19.60 8.91
C LYS A 14 -17.24 -20.27 9.61
N SER A 15 -17.04 -21.49 10.10
CA SER A 15 -18.08 -22.26 10.81
C SER A 15 -18.57 -21.56 12.08
N GLU A 16 -17.72 -20.81 12.79
CA GLU A 16 -18.13 -20.04 13.97
C GLU A 16 -19.12 -18.94 13.59
N ILE A 17 -18.79 -18.15 12.57
CA ILE A 17 -19.65 -17.06 12.09
C ILE A 17 -20.93 -17.59 11.46
N GLU A 18 -20.81 -18.66 10.68
CA GLU A 18 -21.94 -19.33 10.04
C GLU A 18 -22.96 -19.85 11.07
N ASN A 19 -22.50 -20.58 12.09
CA ASN A 19 -23.38 -21.05 13.16
C ASN A 19 -24.02 -19.89 13.94
N ALA A 20 -23.29 -18.80 14.19
CA ALA A 20 -23.83 -17.64 14.88
C ALA A 20 -24.92 -16.93 14.06
N ALA A 21 -24.70 -16.79 12.74
CA ALA A 21 -25.67 -16.20 11.82
C ALA A 21 -26.95 -17.05 11.75
N TYR A 22 -26.84 -18.36 11.57
CA TYR A 22 -28.00 -19.25 11.52
C TYR A 22 -28.78 -19.27 12.84
N ARG A 23 -28.09 -19.37 13.99
CA ARG A 23 -28.74 -19.31 15.31
C ARG A 23 -29.48 -17.99 15.54
N PHE A 24 -28.96 -16.89 15.02
CA PHE A 24 -29.65 -15.61 15.08
C PHE A 24 -30.90 -15.60 14.19
N CYS A 25 -30.79 -16.11 12.96
CA CYS A 25 -31.91 -16.21 12.01
C CYS A 25 -33.07 -17.10 12.51
N GLU A 26 -32.79 -18.11 13.33
CA GLU A 26 -33.81 -19.01 13.91
C GLU A 26 -34.62 -18.35 15.05
N LYS A 27 -34.19 -17.19 15.56
CA LYS A 27 -34.90 -16.50 16.64
C LYS A 27 -36.22 -15.93 16.13
N THR A 28 -37.24 -16.05 16.97
CA THR A 28 -38.49 -15.31 16.78
C THR A 28 -38.27 -13.82 17.04
N TRP A 29 -39.07 -12.97 16.39
CA TRP A 29 -38.96 -11.53 16.59
C TRP A 29 -39.11 -11.10 18.05
N SER A 30 -39.97 -11.77 18.83
CA SER A 30 -40.13 -11.49 20.26
C SER A 30 -38.86 -11.75 21.07
N GLN A 31 -38.12 -12.82 20.76
CA GLN A 31 -36.83 -13.12 21.39
C GLN A 31 -35.80 -12.04 21.03
N VAL A 32 -35.74 -11.66 19.75
CA VAL A 32 -34.82 -10.61 19.27
C VAL A 32 -35.08 -9.28 19.99
N VAL A 33 -36.34 -8.87 20.10
CA VAL A 33 -36.72 -7.62 20.79
C VAL A 33 -36.36 -7.65 22.27
N ASN A 34 -36.55 -8.78 22.95
CA ASN A 34 -36.25 -8.92 24.37
C ASN A 34 -34.75 -8.92 24.67
N GLU A 35 -33.91 -9.41 23.76
CA GLU A 35 -32.46 -9.52 23.93
C GLU A 35 -31.69 -8.29 23.42
N THR A 36 -32.36 -7.37 22.72
CA THR A 36 -31.73 -6.25 22.03
C THR A 36 -31.95 -4.93 22.76
N ASP A 37 -30.91 -4.10 22.84
CA ASP A 37 -31.02 -2.71 23.32
C ASP A 37 -32.05 -1.95 22.44
N PRO A 38 -33.07 -1.30 23.02
CA PRO A 38 -34.06 -0.51 22.29
C PRO A 38 -33.46 0.47 21.26
N LYS A 39 -32.27 1.03 21.53
CA LYS A 39 -31.57 1.95 20.61
C LYS A 39 -31.07 1.29 19.33
N ARG A 40 -30.95 -0.04 19.31
CA ARG A 40 -30.45 -0.82 18.17
C ARG A 40 -31.55 -1.58 17.42
N LEU A 41 -32.77 -1.61 17.96
CA LEU A 41 -33.88 -2.39 17.40
C LEU A 41 -34.12 -2.10 15.92
N GLU A 42 -33.96 -0.83 15.52
CA GLU A 42 -34.09 -0.37 14.13
C GLU A 42 -33.06 -1.02 13.18
N PHE A 43 -31.90 -1.46 13.67
CA PHE A 43 -30.88 -2.10 12.84
C PHE A 43 -30.97 -3.63 12.86
N VAL A 44 -31.48 -4.19 13.96
CA VAL A 44 -31.40 -5.64 14.23
C VAL A 44 -32.30 -6.46 13.31
N TYR A 45 -33.35 -5.88 12.72
CA TYR A 45 -34.21 -6.60 11.77
C TYR A 45 -33.46 -7.09 10.52
N ASN A 46 -32.36 -6.43 10.13
CA ASN A 46 -31.54 -6.84 8.98
C ASN A 46 -30.41 -7.82 9.35
N PHE A 47 -30.12 -8.07 10.63
CA PHE A 47 -28.91 -8.80 11.03
C PHE A 47 -28.85 -10.22 10.48
N CYS A 48 -30.00 -10.89 10.33
CA CYS A 48 -30.03 -12.20 9.68
C CYS A 48 -29.59 -12.10 8.21
N TYR A 49 -30.16 -11.16 7.46
CA TYR A 49 -29.79 -10.94 6.07
C TYR A 49 -28.33 -10.52 5.93
N ASP A 50 -27.88 -9.54 6.72
CA ASP A 50 -26.51 -9.03 6.70
C ASP A 50 -25.49 -10.14 7.03
N GLY A 51 -25.80 -11.00 8.00
CA GLY A 51 -24.94 -12.13 8.39
C GLY A 51 -24.74 -13.13 7.25
N ILE A 52 -25.83 -13.56 6.62
CA ILE A 52 -25.78 -14.47 5.47
C ILE A 52 -25.11 -13.78 4.27
N TYR A 53 -25.42 -12.52 4.02
CA TYR A 53 -24.82 -11.74 2.94
C TYR A 53 -23.29 -11.67 3.07
N ILE A 54 -22.76 -11.35 4.26
CA ILE A 54 -21.31 -11.29 4.49
C ILE A 54 -20.64 -12.66 4.32
N LEU A 55 -21.28 -13.75 4.76
CA LEU A 55 -20.77 -15.11 4.57
C LEU A 55 -20.61 -15.46 3.09
N GLU A 56 -21.64 -15.19 2.29
CA GLU A 56 -21.63 -15.46 0.85
C GLU A 56 -20.67 -14.53 0.10
N LEU A 57 -20.66 -13.24 0.47
CA LEU A 57 -19.76 -12.25 -0.10
C LEU A 57 -18.30 -12.69 0.08
N LEU A 58 -17.88 -12.97 1.32
CA LEU A 58 -16.51 -13.38 1.62
C LEU A 58 -16.15 -14.72 0.97
N THR A 59 -17.10 -15.65 0.89
CA THR A 59 -16.91 -16.92 0.16
C THR A 59 -16.61 -16.66 -1.32
N ASN A 60 -17.32 -15.72 -1.95
CA ASN A 60 -17.09 -15.32 -3.34
C ASN A 60 -15.78 -14.56 -3.55
N PHE A 61 -15.29 -13.83 -2.53
CA PHE A 61 -13.96 -13.21 -2.53
C PHE A 61 -12.81 -14.19 -2.25
N GLY A 62 -13.09 -15.47 -2.03
CA GLY A 62 -12.08 -16.53 -1.86
C GLY A 62 -11.83 -16.97 -0.42
N PHE A 63 -12.50 -16.37 0.57
CA PHE A 63 -12.45 -16.80 1.96
C PHE A 63 -13.38 -18.01 2.19
N LYS A 64 -12.96 -19.17 1.69
CA LYS A 64 -13.79 -20.38 1.66
C LYS A 64 -13.60 -21.30 2.85
N THR A 65 -12.44 -21.25 3.51
CA THR A 65 -12.05 -22.18 4.58
C THR A 65 -11.92 -21.48 5.93
N ASP A 66 -11.99 -22.24 7.02
CA ASP A 66 -11.77 -21.73 8.37
C ASP A 66 -10.39 -21.06 8.53
N GLU A 67 -9.36 -21.58 7.88
CA GLU A 67 -8.01 -21.00 7.89
C GLU A 67 -7.99 -19.63 7.21
N SER A 68 -8.66 -19.49 6.06
CA SER A 68 -8.74 -18.20 5.37
C SER A 68 -9.47 -17.14 6.19
N TRP A 69 -10.51 -17.53 6.92
CA TRP A 69 -11.27 -16.64 7.80
C TRP A 69 -10.46 -16.14 9.00
N LYS A 70 -9.53 -16.95 9.51
CA LYS A 70 -8.64 -16.53 10.62
C LYS A 70 -7.76 -15.33 10.26
N ALA A 71 -7.50 -15.11 8.96
CA ALA A 71 -6.74 -13.95 8.47
C ALA A 71 -7.57 -12.65 8.42
N ILE A 72 -8.89 -12.73 8.59
CA ILE A 72 -9.77 -11.56 8.56
C ILE A 72 -9.77 -10.90 9.93
N THR A 73 -9.60 -9.57 9.92
CA THR A 73 -9.76 -8.73 11.12
C THR A 73 -10.93 -7.78 10.89
N PHE A 74 -11.93 -7.85 11.76
CA PHE A 74 -13.09 -6.95 11.75
C PHE A 74 -12.86 -5.81 12.74
N GLY A 75 -12.83 -4.58 12.24
CA GLY A 75 -12.66 -3.40 13.07
C GLY A 75 -13.04 -2.13 12.33
N SER A 76 -13.60 -1.15 13.06
CA SER A 76 -13.96 0.17 12.52
C SER A 76 -12.90 1.23 12.78
N LYS A 77 -11.91 0.94 13.65
CA LYS A 77 -10.86 1.87 14.05
C LYS A 77 -9.49 1.20 14.15
N ILE A 78 -8.45 1.96 13.85
CA ILE A 78 -7.04 1.64 14.10
C ILE A 78 -6.44 2.86 14.82
N ASN A 79 -5.82 2.67 15.98
CA ASN A 79 -5.24 3.75 16.81
C ASN A 79 -6.23 4.91 17.03
N ASP A 80 -7.46 4.59 17.44
CA ASP A 80 -8.59 5.52 17.64
C ASP A 80 -9.07 6.29 16.41
N GLN A 81 -8.47 6.07 15.24
CA GLN A 81 -8.88 6.67 13.98
C GLN A 81 -9.80 5.73 13.21
N SER A 82 -10.90 6.27 12.67
CA SER A 82 -11.83 5.51 11.84
C SER A 82 -11.18 5.05 10.55
N VAL A 83 -11.26 3.75 10.25
CA VAL A 83 -10.78 3.20 8.99
C VAL A 83 -11.81 3.51 7.90
N SER A 84 -11.42 4.32 6.93
CA SER A 84 -12.28 4.66 5.79
C SER A 84 -11.45 5.09 4.58
N TRP A 85 -12.04 5.02 3.39
CA TRP A 85 -11.45 5.51 2.15
C TRP A 85 -11.20 7.03 2.17
N ALA A 86 -11.93 7.78 3.01
CA ALA A 86 -11.82 9.23 3.09
C ALA A 86 -10.43 9.69 3.51
N LEU A 87 -9.77 8.96 4.42
CA LEU A 87 -8.40 9.27 4.82
C LEU A 87 -7.43 9.07 3.65
N GLY A 88 -7.56 7.97 2.91
CA GLY A 88 -6.75 7.70 1.71
C GLY A 88 -6.98 8.75 0.62
N TYR A 89 -8.23 9.18 0.43
CA TYR A 89 -8.58 10.25 -0.50
C TYR A 89 -7.93 11.59 -0.11
N MET A 90 -7.99 11.97 1.17
CA MET A 90 -7.33 13.18 1.66
C MET A 90 -5.82 13.13 1.44
N LEU A 91 -5.19 11.98 1.70
CA LEU A 91 -3.76 11.78 1.48
C LEU A 91 -3.37 11.94 0.01
N ASP A 92 -4.14 11.33 -0.90
CA ASP A 92 -3.96 11.46 -2.35
C ASP A 92 -4.05 12.92 -2.81
N GLN A 93 -5.10 13.63 -2.40
CA GLN A 93 -5.33 15.03 -2.77
C GLN A 93 -4.30 16.00 -2.19
N SER A 94 -3.79 15.70 -1.00
CA SER A 94 -2.82 16.57 -0.32
C SER A 94 -1.41 16.51 -0.90
N GLY A 95 -1.10 15.51 -1.74
CA GLY A 95 0.26 15.29 -2.27
C GLY A 95 1.29 14.92 -1.19
N PHE A 96 0.84 14.56 0.02
CA PHE A 96 1.72 14.14 1.12
C PHE A 96 2.26 12.71 0.93
N LEU A 97 1.68 11.91 0.04
CA LEU A 97 2.30 10.65 -0.36
C LEU A 97 3.51 11.00 -1.24
N PRO A 98 4.75 10.74 -0.79
CA PRO A 98 5.91 10.93 -1.66
C PRO A 98 5.72 10.01 -2.86
N SER A 99 5.69 10.58 -4.06
CA SER A 99 5.84 9.80 -5.28
C SER A 99 7.27 9.28 -5.29
N GLU A 100 7.53 8.17 -4.61
CA GLU A 100 8.77 7.44 -4.72
C GLU A 100 8.83 6.81 -6.12
N SER A 101 9.01 7.64 -7.15
CA SER A 101 9.73 7.15 -8.33
C SER A 101 11.01 6.53 -7.79
N PRO A 102 11.36 5.27 -8.12
CA PRO A 102 12.57 4.65 -7.62
C PRO A 102 13.70 5.62 -7.89
N LYS A 103 14.26 6.21 -6.82
CA LYS A 103 15.37 7.15 -6.97
C LYS A 103 16.43 6.35 -7.69
N VAL A 104 16.84 6.80 -8.88
CA VAL A 104 18.00 6.22 -9.55
C VAL A 104 19.18 6.52 -8.64
N GLN A 105 19.49 5.56 -7.77
CA GLN A 105 20.59 5.66 -6.83
C GLN A 105 21.86 5.34 -7.61
N VAL A 106 22.43 6.35 -8.26
CA VAL A 106 23.80 6.25 -8.76
C VAL A 106 24.69 6.15 -7.53
N SER A 107 25.41 5.03 -7.41
CA SER A 107 26.32 4.85 -6.29
C SER A 107 27.40 5.94 -6.35
N VAL A 108 27.73 6.52 -5.18
CA VAL A 108 28.81 7.50 -5.04
C VAL A 108 30.11 7.07 -5.74
N PRO A 109 30.56 5.79 -5.67
CA PRO A 109 31.76 5.37 -6.41
C PRO A 109 31.58 5.41 -7.93
N LEU A 110 30.40 5.06 -8.47
CA LEU A 110 30.13 5.12 -9.90
C LEU A 110 30.14 6.57 -10.39
N PHE A 111 29.53 7.49 -9.63
CA PHE A 111 29.55 8.91 -9.94
C PHE A 111 30.98 9.48 -9.93
N ALA A 112 31.77 9.15 -8.90
CA ALA A 112 33.17 9.58 -8.80
C ALA A 112 34.02 9.03 -9.96
N ALA A 113 33.85 7.76 -10.32
CA ALA A 113 34.57 7.16 -11.45
C ALA A 113 34.24 7.87 -12.77
N LEU A 114 32.96 8.12 -13.05
CA LEU A 114 32.54 8.85 -14.25
C LEU A 114 33.11 10.28 -14.29
N PHE A 115 33.14 10.95 -13.15
CA PHE A 115 33.71 12.30 -13.03
C PHE A 115 35.22 12.32 -13.32
N VAL A 116 35.97 11.36 -12.78
CA VAL A 116 37.42 11.24 -13.05
C VAL A 116 37.68 10.94 -14.52
N VAL A 117 36.93 10.03 -15.13
CA VAL A 117 37.05 9.70 -16.56
C VAL A 117 36.79 10.93 -17.43
N LEU A 118 35.75 11.72 -17.10
CA LEU A 118 35.44 12.96 -17.81
C LEU A 118 36.60 13.97 -17.73
N LEU A 119 37.19 14.14 -16.53
CA LEU A 119 38.34 15.03 -16.35
C LEU A 119 39.55 14.59 -17.17
N LEU A 120 39.84 13.28 -17.23
CA LEU A 120 40.96 12.75 -18.03
C LEU A 120 40.76 13.02 -19.52
N ILE A 121 39.53 12.88 -20.03
CA ILE A 121 39.20 13.18 -21.44
C ILE A 121 39.40 14.67 -21.73
N ILE A 122 39.00 15.56 -20.82
CA ILE A 122 39.19 17.01 -20.98
C ILE A 122 40.68 17.36 -20.98
N ILE A 123 41.48 16.79 -20.08
CA ILE A 123 42.94 17.03 -20.05
C ILE A 123 43.59 16.52 -21.34
N ALA A 124 43.26 15.30 -21.76
CA ALA A 124 43.80 14.71 -22.98
C ALA A 124 43.44 15.55 -24.22
N SER A 125 42.21 16.07 -24.31
CA SER A 125 41.80 16.91 -25.44
C SER A 125 42.56 18.24 -25.48
N ILE A 126 42.76 18.90 -24.32
CA ILE A 126 43.56 20.13 -24.22
C ILE A 126 45.01 19.85 -24.65
N VAL A 127 45.60 18.77 -24.16
CA VAL A 127 46.97 18.38 -24.50
C VAL A 127 47.10 18.12 -26.01
N CYS A 128 46.18 17.35 -26.61
CA CYS A 128 46.14 17.12 -28.05
C CYS A 128 46.01 18.42 -28.85
N LEU A 129 45.16 19.35 -28.40
CA LEU A 129 45.01 20.66 -29.06
C LEU A 129 46.29 21.47 -29.00
N VAL A 130 46.95 21.54 -27.83
CA VAL A 130 48.24 22.23 -27.68
C VAL A 130 49.31 21.59 -28.56
N PHE A 131 49.40 20.25 -28.61
CA PHE A 131 50.34 19.56 -29.50
C PHE A 131 50.05 19.84 -30.97
N ALA A 132 48.79 19.82 -31.41
CA ALA A 132 48.41 20.16 -32.77
C ALA A 132 48.76 21.61 -33.15
N VAL A 133 48.55 22.57 -32.24
CA VAL A 133 48.94 23.98 -32.42
C VAL A 133 50.47 24.14 -32.44
N CYS A 134 51.20 23.43 -31.59
CA CYS A 134 52.67 23.43 -31.57
C CYS A 134 53.28 22.82 -32.84
N ILE A 135 52.67 21.78 -33.40
CA ILE A 135 53.11 21.17 -34.67
C ILE A 135 52.81 22.10 -35.85
N SER A 136 51.60 22.66 -35.92
CA SER A 136 51.22 23.60 -37.00
C SER A 136 52.02 24.90 -36.97
N SER A 137 52.36 25.44 -35.80
CA SER A 137 53.25 26.60 -35.66
C SER A 137 54.71 26.28 -36.04
N LYS A 138 55.23 25.09 -35.70
CA LYS A 138 56.55 24.62 -36.18
C LYS A 138 56.58 24.45 -37.69
N GLN A 139 55.49 23.96 -38.27
CA GLN A 139 55.37 23.74 -39.71
C GLN A 139 55.33 25.08 -40.47
N SER A 140 54.64 26.10 -39.95
CA SER A 140 54.68 27.47 -40.50
C SER A 140 56.06 28.14 -40.41
N ALA A 141 56.91 27.77 -39.43
CA ALA A 141 58.27 28.30 -39.30
C ALA A 141 59.33 27.55 -40.14
N ASN A 142 59.00 26.37 -40.69
CA ASN A 142 59.92 25.56 -41.51
C ASN A 142 59.77 25.83 -43.03
N TYR A 143 58.71 26.51 -43.47
CA TYR A 143 58.49 26.89 -44.87
C TYR A 143 59.03 28.29 -45.26
N ASP A 144 59.70 28.99 -44.34
CA ASP A 144 60.37 30.28 -44.61
C ASP A 144 61.90 30.10 -44.77
N PHE A 145 62.31 29.22 -45.70
CA PHE A 145 63.63 29.28 -46.33
C PHE A 145 63.56 28.84 -47.79
#